data_AF-A0AAV9JDD1-F1
#
_entry.id   AF-A0AAV9JDD1-F1
#
_cell.length_a   1.000
_cell.length_b   1.000
_cell.length_c   1.000
_cell.angle_alpha   90.00
_cell.angle_beta   90.00
_cell.angle_gamma   90.00
#
_symmetry.space_group_name_H-M   'P 1'
#
loop_
_entity.id
_entity.type
_entity.pdbx_description
1 polymer ?
#
loop_
_entity_poly.entity_id
_entity_poly.type
_entity_poly.pdbx_seq_one_letter_code
_entity_poly.pdbx_strand_id
1 'polypeptide(L)'
;MIHTLDIGSYSIPFKVPGSQLERKALHYFCTSAAVTFSGYLASDFWEYHILQRCQREPVVRAAVVAVSLLHLEYATAEETAADGTLHHVGPDTLGRYFLAIGKLRRYINNISTASSPSATTVLTCCALFVCFDLMRGKHQEALGHIQSGSAVLRSWLGESFGQQHYSRNDAEHSGTLNAFLCLDLQAT
;
A
#
# COMPACT_ATOMS: atom_id res chain seq x y z
N MET A 1 10.31 -23.88 21.50
CA MET A 1 11.37 -22.93 21.86
C MET A 1 10.92 -21.60 21.27
N ILE A 2 10.60 -20.63 22.12
CA ILE A 2 9.89 -19.40 21.75
C ILE A 2 10.89 -18.50 21.02
N HIS A 3 10.82 -18.42 19.70
CA HIS A 3 11.47 -17.33 18.97
C HIS A 3 10.57 -16.10 19.08
N THR A 4 10.64 -15.43 20.23
CA THR A 4 10.36 -14.01 20.31
C THR A 4 11.18 -13.36 19.21
N LEU A 5 10.50 -12.83 18.18
CA LEU A 5 11.12 -11.92 17.22
C LEU A 5 11.63 -10.75 18.05
N ASP A 6 12.90 -10.83 18.42
CA ASP A 6 13.65 -9.72 18.99
C ASP A 6 13.56 -8.63 17.92
N ILE A 7 12.69 -7.66 18.15
CA ILE A 7 12.62 -6.43 17.37
C ILE A 7 13.88 -5.66 17.77
N GLY A 8 15.03 -6.20 17.35
CA GLY A 8 16.32 -5.58 17.41
C GLY A 8 16.15 -4.25 16.73
N SER A 9 16.46 -3.22 17.48
CA SER A 9 16.29 -1.82 17.15
C SER A 9 17.02 -1.47 15.85
N TYR A 10 16.38 -1.69 14.71
CA TYR A 10 16.78 -1.00 13.49
C TYR A 10 16.32 0.43 13.64
N SER A 11 17.29 1.30 13.85
CA SER A 11 17.16 2.75 13.76
C SER A 11 16.61 3.07 12.38
N ILE A 12 15.28 3.25 12.27
CA ILE A 12 14.72 3.88 11.09
C ILE A 12 15.45 5.23 11.00
N PRO A 13 16.21 5.53 9.92
CA PRO A 13 17.19 6.62 9.91
C PRO A 13 16.55 8.03 9.96
N PHE A 14 15.25 8.10 10.25
CA PHE A 14 14.43 9.30 10.33
C PHE A 14 13.32 9.09 11.38
N LYS A 15 12.91 10.17 12.06
CA LYS A 15 11.72 10.15 12.94
C LYS A 15 10.47 9.85 12.10
N VAL A 16 10.00 8.61 12.14
CA VAL A 16 8.72 8.24 11.51
C VAL A 16 7.57 8.84 12.34
N PRO A 17 6.75 9.73 11.76
CA PRO A 17 5.55 10.24 12.43
C PRO A 17 4.54 9.12 12.66
N GLY A 18 3.77 9.22 13.74
CA GLY A 18 2.71 8.28 14.08
C GLY A 18 2.81 7.71 15.48
N SER A 19 1.88 6.84 15.83
CA SER A 19 1.85 6.00 17.02
C SER A 19 2.97 4.94 17.02
N GLN A 20 3.26 4.33 18.18
CA GLN A 20 4.21 3.23 18.26
C GLN A 20 3.80 2.05 17.37
N LEU A 21 2.50 1.77 17.29
CA LEU A 21 1.94 0.73 16.43
C LEU A 21 2.22 1.01 14.94
N GLU A 22 1.98 2.24 14.47
CA GLU A 22 2.29 2.64 13.09
C GLU A 22 3.77 2.49 12.75
N ARG A 23 4.65 2.85 13.68
CA ARG A 23 6.10 2.67 13.49
C ARG A 23 6.49 1.20 13.40
N LYS A 24 5.94 0.35 14.27
CA LYS A 24 6.18 -1.10 14.24
C LYS A 24 5.66 -1.72 12.94
N ALA A 25 4.46 -1.36 12.50
CA ALA A 25 3.87 -1.85 11.26
C ALA A 25 4.68 -1.41 10.03
N LEU A 26 5.16 -0.16 10.01
CA LEU A 26 6.02 0.32 8.93
C LEU A 26 7.39 -0.39 8.95
N HIS A 27 7.96 -0.63 10.13
CA HIS A 27 9.19 -1.40 10.25
C HIS A 27 9.01 -2.84 9.73
N TYR A 28 7.93 -3.52 10.12
CA TYR A 28 7.60 -4.85 9.64
C TYR A 28 7.43 -4.90 8.11
N PHE A 29 6.86 -3.85 7.51
CA PHE A 29 6.78 -3.73 6.06
C PHE A 29 8.17 -3.80 5.42
N CYS A 30 9.10 -2.97 5.91
CA CYS A 30 10.44 -2.85 5.35
C CYS A 30 11.24 -4.16 5.47
N THR A 31 11.03 -4.93 6.55
CA THR A 31 11.84 -6.12 6.83
C THR A 31 11.22 -7.42 6.32
N SER A 32 9.90 -7.45 6.12
CA SER A 32 9.18 -8.69 5.81
C SER A 32 8.17 -8.51 4.67
N ALA A 33 7.14 -7.68 4.88
CA ALA A 33 5.99 -7.67 3.97
C ALA A 33 6.36 -7.20 2.55
N ALA A 34 7.27 -6.23 2.40
CA ALA A 34 7.72 -5.76 1.11
C ALA A 34 8.36 -6.86 0.25
N VAL A 35 9.16 -7.75 0.86
CA VAL A 35 9.78 -8.89 0.17
C VAL A 35 8.71 -9.88 -0.29
N THR A 36 7.74 -10.20 0.58
CA THR A 36 6.61 -11.06 0.22
C THR A 36 5.85 -10.48 -0.97
N PHE A 37 5.47 -9.20 -0.93
CA PHE A 37 4.74 -8.56 -2.04
C PHE A 37 5.58 -8.44 -3.32
N SER A 38 6.90 -8.32 -3.22
CA SER A 38 7.83 -8.29 -4.35
C SER A 38 7.89 -9.61 -5.11
N GLY A 39 7.53 -10.73 -4.47
CA GLY A 39 7.36 -12.02 -5.13
C GLY A 39 6.08 -12.11 -5.98
N TYR A 40 5.08 -11.27 -5.69
CA TYR A 40 3.78 -11.27 -6.38
C TYR A 40 3.63 -10.14 -7.40
N LEU A 41 4.41 -9.06 -7.27
CA LEU A 41 4.33 -7.83 -8.05
C LEU A 41 5.72 -7.19 -8.18
N ALA A 42 5.94 -6.31 -9.16
CA ALA A 42 7.25 -5.71 -9.48
C ALA A 42 8.10 -5.30 -8.24
N SER A 43 9.25 -5.97 -8.02
CA SER A 43 10.09 -5.86 -6.82
C SER A 43 10.53 -4.43 -6.49
N ASP A 44 10.98 -3.65 -7.48
CA ASP A 44 11.43 -2.27 -7.27
C ASP A 44 10.33 -1.35 -6.70
N PHE A 45 9.05 -1.63 -6.99
CA PHE A 45 7.93 -0.82 -6.52
C PHE A 45 7.74 -0.95 -5.00
N TRP A 46 7.77 -2.18 -4.49
CA TRP A 46 7.52 -2.48 -3.08
C TRP A 46 8.71 -2.17 -2.19
N GLU A 47 9.92 -2.50 -2.65
CA GLU A 47 11.15 -2.35 -1.86
C GLU A 47 11.65 -0.91 -1.82
N TYR A 48 11.53 -0.14 -2.91
CA TYR A 48 12.13 1.19 -3.01
C TYR A 48 11.10 2.31 -3.12
N HIS A 49 10.17 2.21 -4.08
CA HIS A 49 9.28 3.33 -4.40
C HIS A 49 8.22 3.58 -3.32
N ILE A 50 7.63 2.53 -2.77
CA ILE A 50 6.66 2.64 -1.67
C ILE A 50 7.32 3.28 -0.43
N LEU A 51 8.55 2.89 -0.09
CA LEU A 51 9.22 3.42 1.10
C LEU A 51 9.50 4.92 1.00
N GLN A 52 9.98 5.38 -0.16
CA GLN A 52 10.16 6.81 -0.41
C GLN A 52 8.84 7.58 -0.34
N ARG A 53 7.77 7.00 -0.89
CA ARG A 53 6.43 7.60 -0.85
C ARG A 53 5.86 7.64 0.55
N CYS A 54 6.06 6.63 1.40
CA CYS A 54 5.65 6.69 2.80
C CYS A 54 6.27 7.86 3.58
N GLN A 55 7.47 8.29 3.21
CA GLN A 55 8.09 9.48 3.82
C GLN A 55 7.38 10.77 3.38
N ARG A 56 7.14 10.91 2.08
CA ARG A 56 6.61 12.14 1.46
C ARG A 56 5.09 12.28 1.60
N GLU A 57 4.37 11.17 1.54
CA GLU A 57 2.93 11.12 1.39
C GLU A 57 2.27 10.41 2.60
N PRO A 58 1.70 11.18 3.55
CA PRO A 58 1.04 10.61 4.72
C PRO A 58 -0.10 9.65 4.39
N VAL A 59 -0.73 9.81 3.23
CA VAL A 59 -1.79 8.93 2.73
C VAL A 59 -1.26 7.55 2.39
N VAL A 60 -0.11 7.46 1.70
CA VAL A 60 0.55 6.19 1.35
C VAL A 60 1.00 5.46 2.61
N ARG A 61 1.62 6.19 3.56
CA ARG A 61 2.02 5.61 4.85
C ARG A 61 0.85 5.01 5.62
N ALA A 62 -0.34 5.64 5.59
CA ALA A 62 -1.51 5.10 6.25
C ALA A 62 -1.98 3.78 5.60
N ALA A 63 -1.94 3.70 4.27
CA ALA A 63 -2.29 2.49 3.54
C ALA A 63 -1.29 1.35 3.79
N VAL A 64 0.01 1.65 3.78
CA VAL A 64 1.06 0.67 4.10
C VAL A 64 0.89 0.13 5.52
N VAL A 65 0.65 0.98 6.52
CA VAL A 65 0.42 0.52 7.90
C VAL A 65 -0.74 -0.47 7.97
N ALA A 66 -1.85 -0.20 7.27
CA ALA A 66 -2.98 -1.14 7.26
C ALA A 66 -2.57 -2.50 6.67
N VAL A 67 -1.95 -2.51 5.49
CA VAL A 67 -1.48 -3.74 4.83
C VAL A 67 -0.49 -4.50 5.70
N SER A 68 0.46 -3.81 6.33
CA SER A 68 1.43 -4.43 7.23
C SER A 68 0.80 -5.08 8.44
N LEU A 69 -0.20 -4.44 9.05
CA LEU A 69 -0.90 -4.99 10.20
C LEU A 69 -1.67 -6.25 9.80
N LEU A 70 -2.35 -6.23 8.66
CA LEU A 70 -3.06 -7.40 8.14
C LEU A 70 -2.09 -8.56 7.85
N HIS A 71 -0.99 -8.30 7.17
CA HIS A 71 0.01 -9.31 6.86
C HIS A 71 0.67 -9.87 8.13
N LEU A 72 0.93 -9.03 9.13
CA LEU A 72 1.43 -9.48 10.42
C LEU A 72 0.43 -10.39 11.13
N GLU A 73 -0.85 -10.02 11.16
CA GLU A 73 -1.89 -10.87 11.74
C GLU A 73 -1.95 -12.24 11.05
N TYR A 74 -1.93 -12.28 9.71
CA TYR A 74 -1.87 -13.52 8.94
C TYR A 74 -0.65 -14.38 9.28
N ALA A 75 0.55 -13.79 9.28
CA ALA A 75 1.78 -14.51 9.59
C ALA A 75 1.76 -15.09 11.01
N THR A 76 1.25 -14.34 11.99
CA THR A 76 1.13 -14.83 13.38
C THR A 76 0.06 -15.90 13.55
N ALA A 77 -1.00 -15.86 12.74
CA ALA A 77 -2.06 -16.86 12.77
C ALA A 77 -1.58 -18.19 12.15
N GLU A 78 -0.82 -18.14 11.06
CA GLU A 78 -0.24 -19.33 10.41
C GLU A 78 0.74 -20.07 11.33
N GLU A 79 1.53 -19.34 12.13
CA GLU A 79 2.44 -19.92 13.13
C GLU A 79 1.71 -20.57 14.32
N THR A 80 0.47 -20.17 14.61
CA THR A 80 -0.29 -20.60 15.80
C THR A 80 -1.43 -21.56 15.48
N ALA A 81 -1.85 -21.67 14.21
CA ALA A 81 -2.94 -22.51 13.77
C ALA A 81 -2.50 -23.98 13.62
N ALA A 82 -2.91 -24.83 14.57
CA ALA A 82 -2.93 -26.28 14.40
C ALA A 82 -4.20 -26.78 13.68
N ASP A 83 -5.19 -25.90 13.49
CA ASP A 83 -6.52 -26.26 12.99
C ASP A 83 -7.03 -25.13 12.08
N GLY A 84 -7.29 -25.44 10.81
CA GLY A 84 -7.48 -24.50 9.67
C GLY A 84 -8.68 -23.56 9.75
N THR A 85 -8.79 -22.80 10.84
CA THR A 85 -9.81 -21.78 11.07
C THR A 85 -9.51 -20.53 10.24
N LEU A 86 -10.56 -20.00 9.61
CA LEU A 86 -10.48 -18.80 8.78
C LEU A 86 -10.04 -17.61 9.65
N HIS A 87 -8.85 -17.06 9.38
CA HIS A 87 -8.31 -15.93 10.13
C HIS A 87 -9.22 -14.69 10.00
N HIS A 88 -9.77 -14.23 11.13
CA HIS A 88 -10.61 -13.04 11.18
C HIS A 88 -9.75 -11.80 11.44
N VAL A 89 -9.84 -10.80 10.57
CA VAL A 89 -9.08 -9.56 10.71
C VAL A 89 -9.47 -8.83 11.98
N GLY A 90 -8.48 -8.39 12.75
CA GLY A 90 -8.69 -7.65 13.99
C GLY A 90 -9.41 -6.31 13.75
N PRO A 91 -10.26 -5.86 14.70
CA PRO A 91 -10.99 -4.60 14.56
C PRO A 91 -10.07 -3.37 14.44
N ASP A 92 -8.89 -3.41 15.07
CA ASP A 92 -7.90 -2.34 14.99
C ASP A 92 -7.30 -2.21 13.57
N THR A 93 -6.96 -3.34 12.96
CA THR A 93 -6.43 -3.41 11.59
C THR A 93 -7.47 -2.95 10.58
N LEU A 94 -8.72 -3.38 10.76
CA LEU A 94 -9.84 -2.92 9.94
C LEU A 94 -10.09 -1.41 10.10
N GLY A 95 -10.01 -0.89 11.33
CA GLY A 95 -10.12 0.54 11.61
C GLY A 95 -9.02 1.36 10.91
N ARG A 96 -7.77 0.87 10.90
CA ARG A 96 -6.64 1.48 10.20
C ARG A 96 -6.87 1.52 8.69
N TYR A 97 -7.40 0.45 8.11
CA TYR A 97 -7.76 0.38 6.69
C TYR A 97 -8.81 1.43 6.32
N PHE A 98 -9.93 1.52 7.05
CA PHE A 98 -10.96 2.52 6.75
C PHE A 98 -10.47 3.96 6.98
N LEU A 99 -9.62 4.17 7.98
CA LEU A 99 -8.96 5.47 8.18
C LEU A 99 -8.08 5.83 6.98
N ALA A 100 -7.33 4.88 6.42
CA ALA A 100 -6.50 5.09 5.24
C ALA A 100 -7.35 5.44 4.00
N ILE A 101 -8.46 4.75 3.77
CA ILE A 101 -9.43 5.10 2.72
C ILE A 101 -9.95 6.53 2.91
N GLY A 102 -10.35 6.88 4.14
CA GLY A 102 -10.81 8.23 4.46
C GLY A 102 -9.77 9.31 4.17
N LYS A 103 -8.50 9.05 4.49
CA LYS A 103 -7.37 9.93 4.16
C LYS A 103 -7.19 10.07 2.64
N LEU A 104 -7.28 8.98 1.88
CA LEU A 104 -7.17 9.03 0.41
C LEU A 104 -8.31 9.83 -0.21
N ARG A 105 -9.55 9.60 0.24
CA ARG A 105 -10.70 10.38 -0.24
C ARG A 105 -10.50 11.87 0.02
N ARG A 106 -10.00 12.25 1.20
CA ARG A 106 -9.68 13.66 1.50
C ARG A 106 -8.54 14.19 0.64
N TYR A 107 -7.49 13.39 0.41
CA TYR A 107 -6.37 13.75 -0.45
C TYR A 107 -6.83 14.06 -1.87
N ILE A 108 -7.67 13.22 -2.46
CA ILE A 108 -8.23 13.40 -3.81
C ILE A 108 -9.14 14.63 -3.88
N ASN A 109 -9.97 14.86 -2.86
CA ASN A 109 -10.92 15.97 -2.82
C ASN A 109 -10.33 17.27 -2.27
N ASN A 110 -9.03 17.33 -1.98
CA ASN A 110 -8.42 18.52 -1.41
C ASN A 110 -8.21 19.60 -2.48
N ILE A 111 -9.19 20.50 -2.60
CA ILE A 111 -9.18 21.66 -3.50
C ILE A 111 -8.26 22.79 -2.95
N SER A 112 -7.81 22.69 -1.70
CA SER A 112 -7.15 23.79 -0.98
C SER A 112 -5.64 23.91 -1.21
N THR A 113 -5.02 22.98 -1.93
CA THR A 113 -3.59 23.06 -2.29
C THR A 113 -3.44 23.46 -3.76
N ALA A 114 -2.48 24.34 -4.06
CA ALA A 114 -2.16 24.80 -5.42
C ALA A 114 -1.66 23.69 -6.37
N SER A 115 -1.53 22.46 -5.87
CA SER A 115 -1.13 21.27 -6.62
C SER A 115 -2.25 20.23 -6.62
N SER A 116 -2.61 19.75 -7.82
CA SER A 116 -3.50 18.61 -8.00
C SER A 116 -2.97 17.36 -7.27
N PRO A 117 -3.86 16.46 -6.82
CA PRO A 117 -3.46 15.16 -6.26
C PRO A 117 -2.54 14.39 -7.21
N SER A 118 -1.46 13.78 -6.69
CA SER A 118 -0.57 12.97 -7.53
C SER A 118 -1.27 11.67 -7.94
N ALA A 119 -1.42 11.44 -9.25
CA ALA A 119 -1.97 10.20 -9.79
C ALA A 119 -1.21 8.97 -9.26
N THR A 120 0.12 9.05 -9.19
CA THR A 120 0.97 7.96 -8.70
C THR A 120 0.74 7.67 -7.22
N THR A 121 0.50 8.70 -6.41
CA THR A 121 0.11 8.53 -4.99
C THR A 121 -1.23 7.81 -4.87
N VAL A 122 -2.23 8.19 -5.68
CA VAL A 122 -3.54 7.54 -5.69
C VAL A 122 -3.45 6.08 -6.14
N LEU A 123 -2.75 5.81 -7.25
CA LEU A 123 -2.53 4.46 -7.78
C LEU A 123 -1.80 3.56 -6.78
N THR A 124 -0.78 4.10 -6.08
CA THR A 124 -0.07 3.37 -5.01
C THR A 124 -1.03 2.95 -3.90
N CYS A 125 -1.90 3.86 -3.45
CA CYS A 125 -2.90 3.54 -2.44
C CYS A 125 -3.94 2.52 -2.94
N CYS A 126 -4.41 2.64 -4.18
CA CYS A 126 -5.31 1.66 -4.78
C CYS A 126 -4.68 0.26 -4.81
N ALA A 127 -3.42 0.11 -5.23
CA ALA A 127 -2.72 -1.17 -5.22
C ALA A 127 -2.62 -1.76 -3.80
N LEU A 128 -2.27 -0.94 -2.80
CA LEU A 128 -2.23 -1.36 -1.40
C LEU A 128 -3.60 -1.83 -0.88
N PHE A 129 -4.68 -1.15 -1.25
CA PHE A 129 -6.03 -1.56 -0.85
C PHE A 129 -6.49 -2.82 -1.58
N VAL A 130 -6.13 -3.00 -2.85
CA VAL A 130 -6.34 -4.27 -3.57
C VAL A 130 -5.68 -5.41 -2.81
N CYS A 131 -4.40 -5.29 -2.42
CA CYS A 131 -3.74 -6.32 -1.62
C CYS A 131 -4.48 -6.59 -0.31
N PHE A 132 -4.90 -5.53 0.40
CA PHE A 132 -5.66 -5.66 1.64
C PHE A 132 -7.00 -6.38 1.45
N ASP A 133 -7.73 -6.08 0.36
CA ASP A 133 -9.02 -6.66 0.05
C ASP A 133 -8.89 -8.12 -0.41
N LEU A 134 -7.94 -8.43 -1.27
CA LEU A 134 -7.68 -9.79 -1.75
C LEU A 134 -7.25 -10.72 -0.60
N MET A 135 -6.38 -10.26 0.29
CA MET A 135 -5.99 -11.05 1.48
C MET A 135 -7.19 -11.42 2.35
N ARG A 136 -8.22 -10.59 2.39
CA ARG A 136 -9.47 -10.85 3.15
C ARG A 136 -10.53 -11.62 2.35
N GLY A 137 -10.24 -12.01 1.11
CA GLY A 137 -11.20 -12.59 0.18
C GLY A 137 -12.29 -11.62 -0.31
N LYS A 138 -12.08 -10.31 -0.17
CA LYS A 138 -13.01 -9.22 -0.53
C LYS A 138 -12.82 -8.77 -1.99
N HIS A 139 -13.14 -9.67 -2.91
CA HIS A 139 -12.87 -9.49 -4.36
C HIS A 139 -13.64 -8.31 -4.97
N GLN A 140 -14.86 -8.04 -4.54
CA GLN A 140 -15.67 -6.93 -5.09
C GLN A 140 -15.09 -5.58 -4.68
N GLU A 141 -14.61 -5.47 -3.44
CA GLU A 141 -13.93 -4.29 -2.92
C GLU A 141 -12.59 -4.06 -3.63
N ALA A 142 -11.81 -5.12 -3.85
CA ALA A 142 -10.59 -5.07 -4.66
C ALA A 142 -10.87 -4.54 -6.07
N LEU A 143 -11.90 -5.08 -6.75
CA LEU A 143 -12.31 -4.63 -8.07
C LEU A 143 -12.71 -3.14 -8.07
N GLY A 144 -13.39 -2.67 -7.02
CA GLY A 144 -13.72 -1.25 -6.87
C GLY A 144 -12.49 -0.34 -6.81
N HIS A 145 -11.40 -0.77 -6.15
CA HIS A 145 -10.13 -0.04 -6.14
C HIS A 145 -9.43 -0.08 -7.50
N ILE A 146 -9.49 -1.21 -8.21
CA ILE A 146 -8.94 -1.35 -9.57
C ILE A 146 -9.65 -0.40 -10.53
N GLN A 147 -10.99 -0.37 -10.51
CA GLN A 147 -11.79 0.51 -11.35
C GLN A 147 -11.52 1.98 -11.05
N SER A 148 -11.45 2.34 -9.77
CA SER A 148 -11.14 3.70 -9.32
C SER A 148 -9.74 4.14 -9.76
N GLY A 149 -8.73 3.28 -9.57
CA GLY A 149 -7.36 3.56 -10.01
C GLY A 149 -7.26 3.66 -11.53
N SER A 150 -7.94 2.78 -12.27
CA SER A 150 -8.00 2.83 -13.74
C SER A 150 -8.61 4.13 -14.26
N ALA A 151 -9.64 4.65 -13.60
CA ALA A 151 -10.23 5.95 -13.94
C ALA A 151 -9.23 7.10 -13.75
N VAL A 152 -8.48 7.11 -12.64
CA VAL A 152 -7.42 8.09 -12.37
C VAL A 152 -6.31 7.98 -13.42
N LEU A 153 -5.90 6.75 -13.75
CA LEU A 153 -4.86 6.53 -14.75
C LEU A 153 -5.25 7.06 -16.13
N ARG A 154 -6.48 6.80 -16.57
CA ARG A 154 -6.99 7.33 -17.85
C ARG A 154 -7.02 8.85 -17.88
N SER A 155 -7.45 9.50 -16.79
CA SER A 155 -7.42 10.97 -16.68
C SER A 155 -5.98 11.49 -16.80
N TRP A 156 -5.06 10.89 -16.05
CA TRP A 156 -3.66 11.31 -16.03
C TRP A 156 -2.95 11.11 -17.37
N LEU A 157 -3.20 9.99 -18.05
CA LEU A 157 -2.66 9.75 -19.40
C LEU A 157 -3.23 10.78 -20.39
N GLY A 158 -4.53 11.04 -20.36
CA GLY A 158 -5.17 12.06 -21.21
C GLY A 158 -4.58 13.46 -21.02
N GLU A 159 -4.29 13.84 -19.76
CA GLU A 159 -3.60 15.11 -19.43
C GLU A 159 -2.14 15.12 -19.91
N SER A 160 -1.41 14.01 -19.71
CA SER A 160 0.01 13.87 -20.08
C SER A 160 0.23 13.91 -21.59
N PHE A 161 -0.68 13.34 -22.39
CA PHE A 161 -0.64 13.45 -23.85
C PHE A 161 -0.89 14.89 -24.33
N GLY A 162 -1.53 15.75 -23.51
CA GLY A 162 -1.71 17.18 -23.78
C GLY A 162 -0.53 18.07 -23.35
N GLN A 163 0.38 17.57 -22.49
CA GLN A 163 1.52 18.31 -21.93
C GLN A 163 2.85 17.58 -22.19
N GLN A 164 3.36 17.63 -23.42
CA GLN A 164 4.66 17.00 -23.75
C GLN A 164 5.86 17.81 -23.21
N HIS A 165 6.45 17.35 -22.09
CA HIS A 165 7.85 17.56 -21.73
C HIS A 165 8.32 16.42 -20.78
N TYR A 166 9.02 15.42 -21.31
CA TYR A 166 9.42 14.20 -20.60
C TYR A 166 10.72 14.40 -19.80
N SER A 167 10.75 14.00 -18.52
CA SER A 167 11.96 13.99 -17.68
C SER A 167 11.84 13.03 -16.49
N ARG A 168 12.89 12.22 -16.26
CA ARG A 168 13.38 11.42 -15.10
C ARG A 168 12.40 10.70 -14.13
N ASN A 169 11.16 11.15 -14.02
CA ASN A 169 10.08 10.56 -13.26
C ASN A 169 9.55 9.25 -13.88
N ASP A 170 9.88 8.96 -15.14
CA ASP A 170 9.24 7.87 -15.91
C ASP A 170 9.47 6.47 -15.34
N ALA A 171 10.61 6.23 -14.68
CA ALA A 171 10.90 4.93 -14.08
C ALA A 171 9.99 4.62 -12.87
N GLU A 172 9.75 5.62 -12.00
CA GLU A 172 8.84 5.44 -10.84
C GLU A 172 7.37 5.27 -11.28
N HIS A 173 6.97 6.03 -12.31
CA HIS A 173 5.63 5.98 -12.87
C HIS A 173 5.40 4.65 -13.59
N SER A 174 6.39 4.16 -14.34
CA SER A 174 6.38 2.85 -15.01
C SER A 174 6.28 1.69 -14.03
N GLY A 175 7.00 1.75 -12.89
CA GLY A 175 6.89 0.72 -11.84
C GLY A 175 5.51 0.64 -11.20
N THR A 176 4.90 1.80 -10.91
CA THR A 176 3.55 1.88 -10.33
C THR A 176 2.48 1.41 -11.33
N LEU A 177 2.64 1.79 -12.60
CA LEU A 177 1.81 1.34 -13.71
C LEU A 177 1.89 -0.18 -13.90
N ASN A 178 3.09 -0.75 -13.93
CA ASN A 178 3.27 -2.19 -14.11
C ASN A 178 2.71 -2.99 -12.93
N ALA A 179 2.90 -2.52 -11.69
CA ALA A 179 2.29 -3.16 -10.52
C ALA A 179 0.76 -3.15 -10.61
N PHE A 180 0.17 -2.03 -11.03
CA PHE A 180 -1.28 -1.91 -11.18
C PHE A 180 -1.83 -2.76 -12.34
N LEU A 181 -1.14 -2.79 -13.48
CA LEU A 181 -1.50 -3.63 -14.63
C LEU A 181 -1.38 -5.13 -14.32
N CYS A 182 -0.36 -5.53 -13.54
CA CYS A 182 -0.21 -6.91 -13.08
C CYS A 182 -1.36 -7.33 -12.16
N LEU A 183 -1.83 -6.42 -11.30
CA LEU A 183 -3.00 -6.64 -10.44
C LEU A 183 -4.31 -6.76 -11.24
N ASP A 184 -4.49 -5.95 -12.29
CA ASP A 184 -5.66 -5.99 -13.17
C ASP A 184 -5.73 -7.31 -13.97
N LEU A 185 -4.58 -7.77 -14.48
CA LEU A 185 -4.46 -9.04 -15.21
C LEU A 185 -4.76 -10.28 -14.35
N GLN A 186 -4.48 -10.25 -13.05
CA GLN A 186 -4.77 -11.36 -12.13
C GLN A 186 -6.21 -11.35 -11.61
N ALA A 187 -6.95 -10.26 -11.82
CA ALA A 187 -8.35 -10.11 -11.40
C ALA A 187 -9.37 -10.49 -12.50
N THR A 188 -8.90 -10.93 -13.68
CA THR A 188 -9.71 -11.34 -14.84
C THR A 188 -9.68 -12.85 -15.03
#